data_AF-A0AAV9DAN2-F1
#
_entry.id   AF-A0AAV9DAN2-F1
#
_cell.length_a   1.000
_cell.length_b   1.000
_cell.length_c   1.000
_cell.angle_alpha   90.00
_cell.angle_beta   90.00
_cell.angle_gamma   90.00
#
_symmetry.space_group_name_H-M   'P 1'
#
loop_
_entity.id
_entity.type
_entity.pdbx_description
1 polymer ?
#
loop_
_entity_poly.entity_id
_entity_poly.type
_entity_poly.pdbx_seq_one_letter_code
_entity_poly.pdbx_strand_id
1 'polypeptide(L)'
;MHPQLFFFLFITFSFHPCSSQKNIQFKSCAPLPFSCGNFTKNITFPFSIDGTSPGCGLPDLHLSCTSDNLAQLMMNNVSYQVKNIDYEKQIMTIANMAYINIDDSCSYLSINTSFDYSLFDYTGNDHNLTYYGCSIPLNWSSSGFYELCNTGDYYYFIAVAVGVFDPLGYDYCDSRYNVSIGKPYSMDDLMKVLADGFDVMWKPGKDWCDKCVRSGGRCGFDESKPNDPLCLWPNGVEILAGLFELPKLVARLPHRPKSSTQLTYEKFNMGVD
;
A
#
# COMPACT_ATOMS: atom_id res chain seq x y z
N MET A 1 55.02 21.26 56.25
CA MET A 1 53.54 21.34 56.13
C MET A 1 53.23 21.77 54.71
N HIS A 2 52.76 20.86 53.86
CA HIS A 2 52.38 21.12 52.47
C HIS A 2 50.91 20.69 52.34
N PRO A 3 49.96 21.58 52.02
CA PRO A 3 48.57 21.18 51.91
C PRO A 3 48.35 20.59 50.51
N GLN A 4 47.96 19.31 50.46
CA GLN A 4 47.54 18.63 49.24
C GLN A 4 46.13 19.14 48.88
N LEU A 5 46.00 19.74 47.70
CA LEU A 5 44.73 20.14 47.09
C LEU A 5 43.97 18.88 46.64
N PHE A 6 42.91 18.51 47.38
CA PHE A 6 41.98 17.46 46.97
C PHE A 6 40.99 18.03 45.95
N PHE A 7 41.15 17.68 44.67
CA PHE A 7 40.22 18.03 43.60
C PHE A 7 39.08 17.00 43.59
N PHE A 8 37.94 17.33 44.20
CA PHE A 8 36.73 16.51 44.11
C PHE A 8 36.10 16.67 42.73
N LEU A 9 36.35 15.69 41.85
CA LEU A 9 35.62 15.50 40.59
C LEU A 9 34.19 15.06 40.92
N PHE A 10 33.25 16.01 40.96
CA PHE A 10 31.83 15.71 41.00
C PHE A 10 31.43 15.09 39.65
N ILE A 11 31.38 13.76 39.58
CA ILE A 11 30.73 13.04 38.48
C ILE A 11 29.23 13.29 38.63
N THR A 12 28.71 14.27 37.89
CA THR A 12 27.27 14.46 37.75
C THR A 12 26.72 13.30 36.92
N PHE A 13 26.27 12.25 37.61
CA PHE A 13 25.46 11.20 37.00
C PHE A 13 24.18 11.88 36.50
N SER A 14 24.15 12.20 35.21
CA SER A 14 22.96 12.69 34.55
C SER A 14 21.98 11.52 34.51
N PHE A 15 21.11 11.43 35.52
CA PHE A 15 19.96 10.54 35.48
C PHE A 15 19.05 11.01 34.34
N HIS A 16 19.28 10.46 33.15
CA HIS A 16 18.32 10.54 32.06
C HIS A 16 17.05 9.84 32.59
N PRO A 17 15.92 10.53 32.75
CA PRO A 17 14.70 9.87 33.17
C PRO A 17 14.42 8.77 32.14
N CYS A 18 14.33 7.52 32.62
CA CYS A 18 13.93 6.40 31.80
C CYS A 18 12.52 6.73 31.27
N SER A 19 12.47 7.20 30.03
CA SER A 19 11.27 7.81 29.46
C SER A 19 10.24 6.70 29.22
N SER A 20 9.27 6.61 30.14
CA SER A 20 8.11 5.71 30.06
C SER A 20 7.41 5.79 28.68
N GLN A 21 7.41 6.98 28.08
CA GLN A 21 6.81 7.23 26.76
C GLN A 21 7.48 6.48 25.61
N LYS A 22 8.81 6.26 25.67
CA LYS A 22 9.56 5.51 24.64
C LYS A 22 9.20 4.02 24.64
N ASN A 23 9.03 3.45 25.82
CA ASN A 23 8.61 2.05 25.99
C ASN A 23 7.17 1.83 25.50
N ILE A 24 6.30 2.83 25.69
CA ILE A 24 4.90 2.79 25.22
C ILE A 24 4.85 2.72 23.70
N GLN A 25 5.61 3.55 22.97
CA GLN A 25 5.59 3.54 21.50
C GLN A 25 6.16 2.24 20.90
N PHE A 26 7.24 1.71 21.48
CA PHE A 26 7.75 0.40 21.10
C PHE A 26 6.67 -0.69 21.27
N LYS A 27 5.98 -0.72 22.42
CA LYS A 27 4.91 -1.68 22.69
C LYS A 27 3.71 -1.52 21.77
N SER A 28 3.33 -0.28 21.45
CA SER A 28 2.17 0.02 20.60
C SER A 28 2.37 -0.41 19.15
N CYS A 29 3.61 -0.36 18.64
CA CYS A 29 3.94 -0.87 17.30
C CYS A 29 4.20 -2.39 17.28
N ALA A 30 3.61 -3.15 18.21
CA ALA A 30 3.67 -4.60 18.16
C ALA A 30 2.99 -5.14 16.89
N PRO A 31 3.45 -6.29 16.37
CA PRO A 31 2.69 -7.02 15.38
C PRO A 31 1.26 -7.29 15.87
N LEU A 32 0.27 -6.91 15.06
CA LEU A 32 -1.14 -7.11 15.37
C LEU A 32 -1.70 -8.26 14.53
N PRO A 33 -2.38 -9.25 15.12
CA PRO A 33 -2.99 -10.32 14.36
C PRO A 33 -4.14 -9.78 13.50
N PHE A 34 -4.14 -10.15 12.22
CA PHE A 34 -5.22 -9.87 11.29
C PHE A 34 -5.67 -11.16 10.61
N SER A 35 -6.96 -11.45 10.73
CA SER A 35 -7.61 -12.60 10.10
C SER A 35 -8.81 -12.13 9.29
N CYS A 36 -8.83 -12.46 8.01
CA CYS A 36 -9.90 -12.15 7.07
C CYS A 36 -10.05 -13.30 6.08
N GLY A 37 -11.07 -14.15 6.29
CA GLY A 37 -11.23 -15.38 5.53
C GLY A 37 -10.00 -16.28 5.65
N ASN A 38 -9.44 -16.67 4.49
CA ASN A 38 -8.23 -17.50 4.43
C ASN A 38 -6.93 -16.71 4.66
N PHE A 39 -6.99 -15.37 4.70
CA PHE A 39 -5.83 -14.53 4.96
C PHE A 39 -5.64 -14.37 6.47
N THR A 40 -4.53 -14.90 7.01
CA THR A 40 -4.16 -14.72 8.42
C THR A 40 -2.68 -14.39 8.53
N LYS A 41 -2.37 -13.20 9.04
CA LYS A 41 -1.00 -12.69 9.23
C LYS A 41 -0.92 -11.76 10.43
N ASN A 42 0.27 -11.68 11.04
CA ASN A 42 0.59 -10.58 11.94
C ASN A 42 1.02 -9.38 11.08
N ILE A 43 0.31 -8.26 11.25
CA ILE A 43 0.52 -7.02 10.51
C ILE A 43 1.44 -6.10 11.33
N THR A 44 2.46 -5.57 10.66
CA THR A 44 3.42 -4.61 11.19
C THR A 44 3.62 -3.50 10.18
N PHE A 45 4.34 -2.45 10.57
CA PHE A 45 4.86 -1.46 9.64
C PHE A 45 5.47 -2.13 8.38
N PRO A 46 5.16 -1.63 7.17
CA PRO A 46 4.48 -0.37 6.91
C PRO A 46 2.95 -0.45 6.78
N PHE A 47 2.38 -1.65 6.84
CA PHE A 47 0.94 -1.85 6.70
C PHE A 47 0.21 -1.47 7.99
N SER A 48 -1.04 -1.04 7.84
CA SER A 48 -1.92 -0.78 8.97
C SER A 48 -3.22 -1.58 8.85
N ILE A 49 -3.86 -1.81 9.98
CA ILE A 49 -5.20 -2.37 10.15
C ILE A 49 -5.94 -1.55 11.22
N ASP A 50 -7.24 -1.81 11.39
CA ASP A 50 -7.99 -1.26 12.52
C ASP A 50 -7.31 -1.59 13.86
N GLY A 51 -7.12 -0.56 14.70
CA GLY A 51 -6.40 -0.68 15.96
C GLY A 51 -4.88 -0.48 15.86
N THR A 52 -4.33 -0.28 14.66
CA THR A 52 -2.93 0.13 14.50
C THR A 52 -2.70 1.47 15.19
N SER A 53 -1.72 1.50 16.08
CA SER A 53 -1.40 2.72 16.80
C SER A 53 -0.80 3.80 15.87
N PRO A 54 -1.02 5.10 16.15
CA PRO A 54 -0.51 6.17 15.33
C PRO A 54 1.02 6.08 15.15
N GLY A 55 1.49 6.28 13.91
CA GLY A 55 2.91 6.16 13.54
C GLY A 55 3.44 4.72 13.40
N CYS A 56 2.62 3.67 13.63
CA CYS A 56 3.05 2.27 13.49
C CYS A 56 2.71 1.63 12.13
N GLY A 57 1.98 2.34 11.26
CA GLY A 57 1.62 1.91 9.92
C GLY A 57 1.11 3.08 9.09
N LEU A 58 1.18 2.96 7.77
CA LEU A 58 0.79 4.03 6.85
C LEU A 58 -0.72 3.96 6.53
N PRO A 59 -1.43 5.11 6.52
CA PRO A 59 -2.83 5.15 6.11
C PRO A 59 -3.07 4.65 4.68
N ASP A 60 -2.16 4.98 3.75
CA ASP A 60 -2.26 4.54 2.35
C ASP A 60 -1.94 3.04 2.16
N LEU A 61 -1.42 2.37 3.20
CA LEU A 61 -1.20 0.93 3.26
C LEU A 61 -2.15 0.24 4.24
N HIS A 62 -3.36 0.78 4.39
CA HIS A 62 -4.37 0.22 5.27
C HIS A 62 -5.05 -1.01 4.66
N LEU A 63 -4.94 -2.14 5.35
CA LEU A 63 -5.60 -3.38 5.05
C LEU A 63 -6.96 -3.42 5.73
N SER A 64 -7.99 -3.75 4.95
CA SER A 64 -9.36 -3.94 5.45
C SER A 64 -9.88 -5.32 5.04
N CYS A 65 -10.96 -5.76 5.70
CA CYS A 65 -11.64 -7.02 5.38
C CYS A 65 -13.01 -6.72 4.77
N THR A 66 -13.29 -7.27 3.60
CA THR A 66 -14.61 -7.13 2.97
C THR A 66 -15.67 -7.99 3.65
N SER A 67 -16.95 -7.74 3.35
CA SER A 67 -18.07 -8.60 3.78
C SER A 67 -17.94 -10.05 3.28
N ASP A 68 -17.27 -10.23 2.14
CA ASP A 68 -17.03 -11.54 1.52
C ASP A 68 -15.76 -12.23 2.08
N ASN A 69 -15.22 -11.71 3.18
CA ASN A 69 -14.02 -12.21 3.85
C ASN A 69 -12.76 -12.19 2.96
N LEU A 70 -12.62 -11.16 2.12
CA LEU A 70 -11.43 -10.92 1.32
C LEU A 70 -10.60 -9.80 1.95
N ALA A 71 -9.34 -10.09 2.29
CA ALA A 71 -8.39 -9.07 2.71
C ALA A 71 -8.11 -8.14 1.51
N GLN A 72 -8.18 -6.83 1.72
CA GLN A 72 -8.04 -5.87 0.64
C GLN A 72 -7.18 -4.66 1.01
N LEU A 73 -6.62 -4.04 -0.02
CA LEU A 73 -5.92 -2.76 0.01
C LEU A 73 -6.46 -1.90 -1.14
N MET A 74 -6.59 -0.60 -0.92
CA MET A 74 -6.97 0.35 -1.96
C MET A 74 -5.74 1.10 -2.47
N MET A 75 -5.54 1.13 -3.79
CA MET A 75 -4.48 1.90 -4.47
C MET A 75 -5.11 2.76 -5.55
N ASN A 76 -4.88 4.08 -5.52
CA ASN A 76 -5.45 5.02 -6.50
C ASN A 76 -6.95 4.81 -6.76
N ASN A 77 -7.73 4.56 -5.71
CA ASN A 77 -9.17 4.29 -5.77
C ASN A 77 -9.58 2.99 -6.50
N VAL A 78 -8.65 2.06 -6.66
CA VAL A 78 -8.89 0.69 -7.14
C VAL A 78 -8.70 -0.29 -5.99
N SER A 79 -9.63 -1.24 -5.83
CA SER A 79 -9.55 -2.26 -4.79
C SER A 79 -8.76 -3.47 -5.26
N TYR A 80 -7.79 -3.88 -4.45
CA TYR A 80 -6.98 -5.06 -4.68
C TYR A 80 -7.15 -6.04 -3.53
N GLN A 81 -7.43 -7.31 -3.85
CA GLN A 81 -7.36 -8.38 -2.87
C GLN A 81 -5.90 -8.64 -2.53
N VAL A 82 -5.57 -8.65 -1.24
CA VAL A 82 -4.26 -9.05 -0.73
C VAL A 82 -4.28 -10.56 -0.50
N LYS A 83 -3.48 -11.29 -1.29
CA LYS A 83 -3.36 -12.75 -1.23
C LYS A 83 -2.26 -13.17 -0.25
N ASN A 84 -1.14 -12.43 -0.22
CA ASN A 84 -0.01 -12.73 0.65
C ASN A 84 0.79 -11.46 0.98
N ILE A 85 1.44 -11.46 2.15
CA ILE A 85 2.45 -10.49 2.56
C ILE A 85 3.68 -11.27 3.06
N ASP A 86 4.80 -11.04 2.41
CA ASP A 86 6.12 -11.58 2.74
C ASP A 86 7.04 -10.43 3.19
N TYR A 87 7.12 -10.22 4.52
CA TYR A 87 7.94 -9.16 5.10
C TYR A 87 9.44 -9.36 4.89
N GLU A 88 9.91 -10.60 4.77
CA GLU A 88 11.34 -10.89 4.59
C GLU A 88 11.81 -10.46 3.20
N LYS A 89 10.98 -10.71 2.19
CA LYS A 89 11.26 -10.33 0.79
C LYS A 89 10.77 -8.93 0.44
N GLN A 90 9.97 -8.33 1.32
CA GLN A 90 9.30 -7.06 1.07
C GLN A 90 8.33 -7.12 -0.13
N ILE A 91 7.67 -8.27 -0.32
CA ILE A 91 6.79 -8.57 -1.46
C ILE A 91 5.37 -8.85 -0.97
N MET A 92 4.38 -8.23 -1.61
CA MET A 92 2.96 -8.47 -1.42
C MET A 92 2.36 -9.03 -2.71
N THR A 93 1.55 -10.07 -2.61
CA THR A 93 0.82 -10.60 -3.76
C THR A 93 -0.58 -10.01 -3.76
N ILE A 94 -0.97 -9.37 -4.85
CA ILE A 94 -2.27 -8.70 -5.01
C ILE A 94 -2.99 -9.12 -6.28
N ALA A 95 -4.31 -9.17 -6.22
CA ALA A 95 -5.17 -9.37 -7.39
C ALA A 95 -6.18 -8.21 -7.47
N ASN A 96 -6.37 -7.62 -8.64
CA ASN A 96 -7.39 -6.58 -8.82
C ASN A 96 -8.77 -7.22 -8.60
N MET A 97 -9.55 -6.68 -7.66
CA MET A 97 -10.82 -7.28 -7.27
C MET A 97 -11.83 -7.35 -8.41
N ALA A 98 -11.71 -6.46 -9.38
CA ALA A 98 -12.59 -6.46 -10.53
C ALA A 98 -12.41 -7.72 -11.41
N TYR A 99 -11.30 -8.46 -11.31
CA TYR A 99 -11.08 -9.72 -12.05
C TYR A 99 -11.55 -10.99 -11.32
N ILE A 100 -11.87 -10.92 -10.02
CA ILE A 100 -12.06 -12.12 -9.18
C ILE A 100 -13.40 -12.84 -9.44
N ASN A 101 -14.43 -12.11 -9.89
CA ASN A 101 -15.79 -12.63 -10.07
C ASN A 101 -16.33 -12.39 -11.49
N ILE A 102 -15.45 -12.38 -12.49
CA ILE A 102 -15.87 -12.23 -13.87
C ILE A 102 -16.18 -13.60 -14.45
N ASP A 103 -17.47 -13.86 -14.62
CA ASP A 103 -18.02 -15.06 -15.27
C ASP A 103 -18.20 -14.88 -16.79
N ASP A 104 -17.98 -13.67 -17.33
CA ASP A 104 -18.28 -13.34 -18.73
C ASP A 104 -17.05 -12.95 -19.56
N SER A 105 -17.04 -13.44 -20.81
CA SER A 105 -15.97 -13.36 -21.78
C SER A 105 -15.95 -12.00 -22.47
N CYS A 106 -15.64 -10.91 -21.72
CA CYS A 106 -15.14 -9.60 -22.23
C CYS A 106 -15.21 -8.51 -21.14
N SER A 107 -15.98 -8.70 -20.06
CA SER A 107 -16.25 -7.64 -19.07
C SER A 107 -14.99 -7.11 -18.38
N TYR A 108 -13.89 -7.86 -18.42
CA TYR A 108 -12.61 -7.45 -17.84
C TYR A 108 -11.94 -6.28 -18.57
N LEU A 109 -12.35 -5.97 -19.80
CA LEU A 109 -11.73 -4.97 -20.67
C LEU A 109 -12.07 -3.52 -20.28
N SER A 110 -13.13 -3.32 -19.51
CA SER A 110 -13.53 -2.00 -19.00
C SER A 110 -12.95 -1.71 -17.62
N ILE A 111 -12.14 -2.63 -17.06
CA ILE A 111 -11.58 -2.49 -15.72
C ILE A 111 -10.42 -1.51 -15.75
N ASN A 112 -10.58 -0.41 -15.02
CA ASN A 112 -9.51 0.53 -14.78
C ASN A 112 -8.44 -0.11 -13.89
N THR A 113 -7.21 -0.20 -14.40
CA THR A 113 -6.03 -0.57 -13.63
C THR A 113 -5.27 0.70 -13.27
N SER A 114 -4.96 0.85 -11.98
CA SER A 114 -4.10 1.94 -11.52
C SER A 114 -3.13 1.42 -10.48
N PHE A 115 -1.87 1.81 -10.63
CA PHE A 115 -0.77 1.35 -9.79
C PHE A 115 -0.07 2.54 -9.17
N ASP A 116 0.12 2.50 -7.86
CA ASP A 116 0.80 3.56 -7.13
C ASP A 116 2.31 3.30 -7.10
N TYR A 117 2.99 3.77 -8.15
CA TYR A 117 4.46 3.71 -8.25
C TYR A 117 5.18 4.51 -7.16
N SER A 118 4.49 5.34 -6.37
CA SER A 118 5.11 6.06 -5.26
C SER A 118 5.30 5.17 -4.04
N LEU A 119 4.45 4.14 -3.88
CA LEU A 119 4.48 3.19 -2.77
C LEU A 119 4.97 1.80 -3.17
N PHE A 120 4.88 1.45 -4.46
CA PHE A 120 5.19 0.11 -4.94
C PHE A 120 6.09 0.13 -6.18
N ASP A 121 6.85 -0.94 -6.35
CA ASP A 121 7.55 -1.31 -7.58
C ASP A 121 7.04 -2.68 -8.05
N TYR A 122 7.01 -2.90 -9.37
CA TYR A 122 6.86 -4.26 -9.89
C TYR A 122 8.08 -5.10 -9.55
N THR A 123 7.86 -6.39 -9.38
CA THR A 123 8.93 -7.37 -9.33
C THR A 123 9.44 -7.66 -10.74
N GLY A 124 10.69 -8.11 -10.88
CA GLY A 124 11.25 -8.51 -12.18
C GLY A 124 10.56 -9.74 -12.81
N ASN A 125 9.59 -10.33 -12.11
CA ASN A 125 8.80 -11.44 -12.59
C ASN A 125 7.51 -11.01 -13.26
N ASP A 126 7.07 -9.76 -13.06
CA ASP A 126 5.80 -9.28 -13.59
C ASP A 126 5.93 -8.93 -15.06
N HIS A 127 4.88 -9.23 -15.82
CA HIS A 127 4.76 -8.81 -17.21
C HIS A 127 3.61 -7.84 -17.36
N ASN A 128 3.83 -6.80 -18.15
CA ASN A 128 2.76 -5.94 -18.60
C ASN A 128 2.14 -6.55 -19.85
N LEU A 129 0.87 -6.90 -19.74
CA LEU A 129 0.04 -7.27 -20.86
C LEU A 129 -0.69 -6.02 -21.34
N THR A 130 -0.71 -5.81 -22.65
CA THR A 130 -1.49 -4.74 -23.25
C THR A 130 -2.71 -5.33 -23.93
N TYR A 131 -3.89 -4.84 -23.53
CA TYR A 131 -5.14 -5.15 -24.20
C TYR A 131 -5.34 -4.22 -25.39
N TYR A 132 -5.89 -4.75 -26.48
CA TYR A 132 -6.26 -4.02 -27.68
C TYR A 132 -7.72 -4.30 -27.99
N GLY A 133 -8.55 -3.27 -28.11
CA GLY A 133 -9.91 -3.38 -28.65
C GLY A 133 -9.96 -2.83 -30.07
N CYS A 134 -10.23 -3.68 -31.06
CA CYS A 134 -10.16 -3.35 -32.47
C CYS A 134 -11.49 -3.60 -33.19
N SER A 135 -11.87 -2.74 -34.14
CA SER A 135 -13.10 -2.90 -34.92
C SER A 135 -13.00 -3.94 -36.04
N ILE A 136 -11.84 -4.58 -36.20
CA ILE A 136 -11.57 -5.59 -37.24
C ILE A 136 -10.95 -6.84 -36.62
N PRO A 137 -11.22 -8.04 -37.17
CA PRO A 137 -10.52 -9.26 -36.77
C PRO A 137 -9.07 -9.18 -37.23
N LEU A 138 -8.14 -9.49 -36.33
CA LEU A 138 -6.71 -9.51 -36.60
C LEU A 138 -6.21 -10.96 -36.59
N ASN A 139 -5.68 -11.42 -37.71
CA ASN A 139 -5.13 -12.77 -37.84
C ASN A 139 -3.64 -12.77 -37.46
N TRP A 140 -3.34 -12.68 -36.15
CA TRP A 140 -1.99 -12.42 -35.62
C TRP A 140 -1.37 -13.59 -34.85
N SER A 141 -1.77 -14.83 -35.17
CA SER A 141 -1.38 -16.05 -34.46
C SER A 141 0.15 -16.28 -34.36
N SER A 142 0.97 -15.55 -35.12
CA SER A 142 2.43 -15.65 -35.12
C SER A 142 3.17 -14.54 -34.38
N SER A 143 2.47 -13.55 -33.79
CA SER A 143 3.09 -12.30 -33.31
C SER A 143 2.95 -12.04 -31.80
N GLY A 144 2.60 -13.04 -31.01
CA GLY A 144 2.43 -12.88 -29.55
C GLY A 144 1.15 -12.13 -29.15
N PHE A 145 0.18 -12.07 -30.07
CA PHE A 145 -1.17 -11.57 -29.82
C PHE A 145 -2.14 -12.74 -29.72
N TYR A 146 -3.01 -12.70 -28.72
CA TYR A 146 -4.02 -13.72 -28.48
C TYR A 146 -5.40 -13.06 -28.47
N GLU A 147 -6.31 -13.54 -29.32
CA GLU A 147 -7.70 -13.13 -29.26
C GLU A 147 -8.30 -13.66 -27.98
N LEU A 148 -8.90 -12.77 -27.18
CA LEU A 148 -9.51 -13.13 -25.92
C LEU A 148 -11.02 -13.13 -26.00
N CYS A 149 -11.60 -12.20 -26.75
CA CYS A 149 -13.05 -12.16 -26.91
C CYS A 149 -13.49 -11.34 -28.13
N ASN A 150 -14.75 -11.56 -28.52
CA ASN A 150 -15.41 -10.90 -29.64
C ASN A 150 -16.83 -10.51 -29.20
N THR A 151 -17.16 -9.22 -29.26
CA THR A 151 -18.50 -8.70 -28.91
C THR A 151 -19.43 -8.53 -30.12
N GLY A 152 -18.99 -8.93 -31.31
CA GLY A 152 -19.65 -8.67 -32.60
C GLY A 152 -19.19 -7.36 -33.24
N ASP A 153 -19.07 -6.29 -32.44
CA ASP A 153 -18.63 -4.96 -32.89
C ASP A 153 -17.11 -4.75 -32.74
N TYR A 154 -16.49 -5.45 -31.79
CA TYR A 154 -15.07 -5.33 -31.47
C TYR A 154 -14.45 -6.70 -31.19
N TYR A 155 -13.18 -6.81 -31.59
CA TYR A 155 -12.30 -7.94 -31.33
C TYR A 155 -11.25 -7.48 -30.32
N TYR A 156 -11.09 -8.25 -29.25
CA TYR A 156 -10.16 -7.92 -28.18
C TYR A 156 -8.99 -8.88 -28.14
N PHE A 157 -7.80 -8.31 -28.14
CA PHE A 157 -6.54 -9.03 -28.15
C PHE A 157 -5.70 -8.65 -26.95
N ILE A 158 -4.83 -9.57 -26.53
CA ILE A 158 -3.78 -9.29 -25.55
C ILE A 158 -2.43 -9.54 -26.17
N ALA A 159 -1.51 -8.60 -25.96
CA ALA A 159 -0.13 -8.71 -26.37
C ALA A 159 0.76 -8.83 -25.15
N VAL A 160 1.66 -9.80 -25.17
CA VAL A 160 2.76 -9.87 -24.21
C VAL A 160 3.84 -8.90 -24.71
N ALA A 161 4.20 -7.90 -23.90
CA ALA A 161 5.19 -6.90 -24.26
C ALA A 161 6.60 -7.51 -24.39
N VAL A 162 6.90 -8.15 -25.53
CA VAL A 162 8.25 -8.59 -25.92
C VAL A 162 8.60 -7.95 -27.25
N GLY A 163 8.93 -6.65 -27.23
CA GLY A 163 9.48 -5.95 -28.41
C GLY A 163 8.65 -6.06 -29.68
N VAL A 164 7.34 -6.33 -29.56
CA VAL A 164 6.46 -6.52 -30.70
C VAL A 164 6.26 -5.15 -31.33
N PHE A 165 6.87 -4.97 -32.50
CA PHE A 165 6.58 -3.88 -33.43
C PHE A 165 5.07 -3.73 -33.51
N ASP A 166 4.53 -2.55 -33.20
CA ASP A 166 3.11 -2.22 -33.34
C ASP A 166 2.77 -2.32 -34.84
N PRO A 167 2.19 -3.43 -35.35
CA PRO A 167 2.27 -3.74 -36.78
C PRO A 167 1.30 -2.92 -37.62
N LEU A 168 0.35 -2.21 -36.99
CA LEU A 168 -0.66 -1.41 -37.66
C LEU A 168 -0.76 -0.05 -36.95
N GLY A 169 -0.60 1.02 -37.74
CA GLY A 169 -0.90 2.37 -37.30
C GLY A 169 -2.35 2.43 -36.82
N TYR A 170 -2.50 2.64 -35.51
CA TYR A 170 -3.55 3.26 -34.70
C TYR A 170 -5.01 3.44 -35.19
N ASP A 171 -5.37 3.31 -36.46
CA ASP A 171 -6.66 3.74 -37.00
C ASP A 171 -7.83 2.78 -36.70
N TYR A 172 -7.57 1.55 -36.23
CA TYR A 172 -8.60 0.52 -36.04
C TYR A 172 -8.71 -0.02 -34.62
N CYS A 173 -7.85 0.40 -33.68
CA CYS A 173 -7.84 -0.08 -32.31
C CYS A 173 -7.81 1.10 -31.32
N ASP A 174 -8.90 1.28 -30.58
CA ASP A 174 -9.15 2.50 -29.81
C ASP A 174 -8.70 2.42 -28.34
N SER A 175 -8.57 1.21 -27.78
CA SER A 175 -8.37 1.02 -26.34
C SER A 175 -7.08 0.28 -26.02
N ARG A 176 -6.26 0.83 -25.12
CA ARG A 176 -5.06 0.20 -24.56
C ARG A 176 -5.06 0.24 -23.04
N TYR A 177 -5.01 -0.92 -22.41
CA TYR A 177 -4.87 -1.05 -20.95
C TYR A 177 -3.68 -1.93 -20.62
N ASN A 178 -2.85 -1.49 -19.66
CA ASN A 178 -1.75 -2.28 -19.14
C ASN A 178 -2.23 -3.02 -17.90
N VAL A 179 -2.04 -4.34 -17.90
CA VAL A 179 -2.36 -5.19 -16.76
C VAL A 179 -1.13 -6.01 -16.43
N SER A 180 -0.81 -6.03 -15.14
CA SER A 180 0.31 -6.80 -14.64
C SER A 180 -0.14 -8.19 -14.21
N ILE A 181 0.64 -9.20 -14.59
CA ILE A 181 0.39 -10.60 -14.23
C ILE A 181 1.63 -11.25 -13.62
N GLY A 182 1.40 -12.20 -12.71
CA GLY A 182 2.45 -13.06 -12.17
C GLY A 182 2.90 -14.15 -13.15
N LYS A 183 4.13 -14.67 -12.94
CA LYS A 183 4.67 -15.85 -13.64
C LYS A 183 4.48 -17.13 -12.81
N PRO A 184 4.43 -18.32 -13.45
CA PRO A 184 4.31 -18.56 -14.89
C PRO A 184 2.86 -18.48 -15.33
N TYR A 185 2.59 -17.80 -16.45
CA TYR A 185 1.25 -17.72 -17.02
C TYR A 185 1.11 -18.74 -18.15
N SER A 186 0.00 -19.48 -18.14
CA SER A 186 -0.53 -20.12 -19.34
C SER A 186 -1.62 -19.20 -19.89
N MET A 187 -1.58 -18.94 -21.20
CA MET A 187 -2.64 -18.17 -21.85
C MET A 187 -3.98 -18.91 -21.88
N ASP A 188 -3.97 -20.23 -21.69
CA ASP A 188 -5.18 -21.06 -21.65
C ASP A 188 -6.11 -20.70 -20.47
N ASP A 189 -5.57 -20.11 -19.40
CA ASP A 189 -6.30 -19.75 -18.18
C ASP A 189 -6.05 -18.29 -17.75
N LEU A 190 -6.06 -17.34 -18.70
CA LEU A 190 -5.80 -15.92 -18.40
C LEU A 190 -6.64 -15.37 -17.24
N MET A 191 -7.92 -15.73 -17.16
CA MET A 191 -8.80 -15.28 -16.07
C MET A 191 -8.32 -15.77 -14.70
N LYS A 192 -7.81 -17.01 -14.64
CA LYS A 192 -7.22 -17.55 -13.42
C LYS A 192 -5.94 -16.81 -13.05
N VAL A 193 -5.10 -16.51 -14.03
CA VAL A 193 -3.86 -15.73 -13.82
C VAL A 193 -4.18 -14.33 -13.27
N LEU A 194 -5.20 -13.65 -13.82
CA LEU A 194 -5.65 -12.34 -13.32
C LEU A 194 -6.23 -12.41 -11.91
N ALA A 195 -6.95 -13.50 -11.59
CA ALA A 195 -7.54 -13.73 -10.27
C ALA A 195 -6.52 -14.19 -9.21
N ASP A 196 -5.46 -14.88 -9.63
CA ASP A 196 -4.30 -15.26 -8.80
C ASP A 196 -3.46 -14.03 -8.47
N GLY A 197 -3.36 -13.08 -9.41
CA GLY A 197 -2.76 -11.78 -9.22
C GLY A 197 -1.28 -11.72 -9.60
N PHE A 198 -0.58 -10.73 -9.04
CA PHE A 198 0.83 -10.46 -9.30
C PHE A 198 1.54 -9.98 -8.03
N ASP A 199 2.86 -10.06 -8.04
CA ASP A 199 3.69 -9.67 -6.90
C ASP A 199 4.08 -8.20 -7.02
N VAL A 200 4.14 -7.50 -5.89
CA VAL A 200 4.59 -6.10 -5.83
C VAL A 200 5.55 -5.93 -4.68
N MET A 201 6.62 -5.16 -4.90
CA MET A 201 7.54 -4.78 -3.84
C MET A 201 7.12 -3.43 -3.27
N TRP A 202 6.80 -3.36 -1.97
CA TRP A 202 6.49 -2.07 -1.36
C TRP A 202 7.76 -1.29 -1.04
N LYS A 203 7.73 0.03 -1.14
CA LYS A 203 8.86 0.94 -0.86
C LYS A 203 9.00 1.33 0.61
N PRO A 204 7.90 1.56 1.37
CA PRO A 204 8.05 1.97 2.76
C PRO A 204 8.79 0.95 3.62
N GLY A 205 9.80 1.41 4.36
CA GLY A 205 10.64 0.55 5.19
C GLY A 205 11.83 -0.09 4.48
N LYS A 206 11.95 0.07 3.15
CA LYS A 206 13.06 -0.48 2.37
C LYS A 206 14.41 -0.05 2.95
N ASP A 207 15.36 -0.98 2.98
CA ASP A 207 16.75 -0.80 3.42
C ASP A 207 17.00 -0.50 4.91
N TRP A 208 15.99 -0.11 5.69
CA TRP A 208 16.16 0.23 7.11
C TRP A 208 15.28 -0.56 8.07
N CYS A 209 14.04 -0.86 7.70
CA CYS A 209 13.10 -1.49 8.64
C CYS A 209 13.49 -2.93 8.95
N ASP A 210 13.87 -3.72 7.93
CA ASP A 210 14.38 -5.07 8.12
C ASP A 210 15.64 -5.09 9.02
N LYS A 211 16.56 -4.12 8.85
CA LYS A 211 17.73 -3.98 9.74
C LYS A 211 17.33 -3.66 11.18
N CYS A 212 16.35 -2.78 11.37
CA CYS A 212 15.79 -2.45 12.67
C CYS A 212 15.19 -3.70 13.35
N VAL A 213 14.35 -4.44 12.63
CA VAL A 213 13.68 -5.66 13.12
C VAL A 213 14.68 -6.76 13.45
N ARG A 214 15.68 -7.01 12.58
CA ARG A 214 16.76 -7.99 12.84
C ARG A 214 17.58 -7.67 14.08
N SER A 215 17.66 -6.39 14.43
CA SER A 215 18.35 -5.95 15.64
C SER A 215 17.48 -6.10 16.90
N GLY A 216 16.18 -6.41 16.76
CA GLY A 216 15.21 -6.55 17.84
C GLY A 216 14.30 -5.33 18.04
N GLY A 217 14.37 -4.34 17.14
CA GLY A 217 13.54 -3.16 17.15
C GLY A 217 12.20 -3.34 16.43
N ARG A 218 11.44 -2.25 16.36
CA ARG A 218 10.17 -2.14 15.61
C ARG A 218 10.15 -0.85 14.80
N CYS A 219 9.58 -0.90 13.62
CA CYS A 219 9.57 0.25 12.72
C CYS A 219 8.35 1.13 12.94
N GLY A 220 8.50 2.43 12.72
CA GLY A 220 7.42 3.40 12.73
C GLY A 220 7.89 4.75 12.22
N PHE A 221 7.10 5.78 12.46
CA PHE A 221 7.41 7.18 12.15
C PHE A 221 6.73 8.11 13.17
N ASP A 222 7.17 9.35 13.23
CA ASP A 222 6.45 10.42 13.93
C ASP A 222 5.41 11.01 12.97
N GLU A 223 4.13 11.00 13.33
CA GLU A 223 3.07 11.58 12.49
C GLU A 223 3.28 13.08 12.21
N SER A 224 3.98 13.78 13.11
CA SER A 224 4.34 15.19 12.93
C SER A 224 5.46 15.38 11.91
N LYS A 225 6.25 14.33 11.67
CA LYS A 225 7.40 14.29 10.75
C LYS A 225 7.42 12.95 10.03
N PRO A 226 6.47 12.71 9.11
CA PRO A 226 6.28 11.38 8.55
C PRO A 226 7.44 10.94 7.64
N ASN A 227 8.28 11.88 7.21
CA ASN A 227 9.53 11.60 6.47
C ASN A 227 10.72 11.20 7.38
N ASP A 228 10.55 11.21 8.71
CA ASP A 228 11.58 10.79 9.66
C ASP A 228 11.26 9.38 10.17
N PRO A 229 11.77 8.32 9.51
CA PRO A 229 11.53 6.95 9.96
C PRO A 229 12.17 6.70 11.33
N LEU A 230 11.52 5.87 12.13
CA LEU A 230 11.91 5.54 13.49
C LEU A 230 12.19 4.04 13.62
N CYS A 231 13.33 3.71 14.22
CA CYS A 231 13.57 2.39 14.80
C CYS A 231 13.35 2.45 16.33
N LEU A 232 12.33 1.73 16.79
CA LEU A 232 11.84 1.74 18.16
C LEU A 232 12.40 0.57 18.95
N TRP A 233 12.79 0.84 20.19
CA TRP A 233 13.35 -0.13 21.14
C TRP A 233 12.66 -0.02 22.49
N PRO A 234 12.71 -1.04 23.36
CA PRO A 234 12.13 -0.97 24.70
C PRO A 234 12.59 0.25 25.52
N ASN A 235 13.82 0.71 25.29
CA ASN A 235 14.47 1.79 26.06
C ASN A 235 14.93 2.97 25.18
N GLY A 236 14.59 3.02 23.89
CA GLY A 236 15.16 4.00 22.97
C GLY A 236 14.41 4.14 21.66
N VAL A 237 14.69 5.23 20.94
CA VAL A 237 14.20 5.49 19.58
C VAL A 237 15.38 6.04 18.81
N GLU A 238 15.61 5.51 17.61
CA GLU A 238 16.59 6.01 16.65
C GLU A 238 15.84 6.68 15.50
N ILE A 239 16.17 7.94 15.21
CA ILE A 239 15.62 8.69 14.08
C ILE A 239 16.55 8.50 12.90
N LEU A 240 16.00 7.93 11.82
CA LEU A 240 16.73 7.58 10.61
C LEU A 240 16.52 8.66 9.53
N ALA A 241 16.85 9.91 9.89
CA ALA A 241 16.59 11.09 9.05
C ALA A 241 17.27 10.98 7.68
N GLY A 242 16.54 11.37 6.62
CA GLY A 242 17.05 11.39 5.24
C GLY A 242 17.09 10.03 4.53
N LEU A 243 16.58 8.97 5.16
CA LEU A 243 16.49 7.63 4.55
C LEU A 243 15.15 7.37 3.83
N PHE A 244 14.19 8.29 3.92
CA PHE A 244 12.88 8.10 3.32
C PHE A 244 12.18 9.44 3.03
N GLU A 245 11.73 9.63 1.78
CA GLU A 245 10.68 10.60 1.49
C GLU A 245 9.38 9.82 1.31
N LEU A 246 8.40 10.00 2.21
CA LEU A 246 7.05 9.57 1.88
C LEU A 246 6.59 10.38 0.68
N PRO A 247 5.88 9.77 -0.29
CA PRO A 247 5.08 10.53 -1.24
C PRO A 247 4.23 11.49 -0.42
N LYS A 248 4.36 12.80 -0.68
CA LYS A 248 3.78 13.89 0.13
C LYS A 248 2.40 13.48 0.64
N LEU A 249 2.33 13.04 1.90
CA LEU A 249 1.05 12.76 2.55
C LEU A 249 0.29 14.07 2.51
N VAL A 250 -0.74 14.14 1.68
CA VAL A 250 -1.74 15.19 1.81
C VAL A 250 -2.36 14.94 3.17
N ALA A 251 -1.91 15.69 4.17
CA ALA A 251 -2.45 15.65 5.51
C ALA A 251 -3.95 15.93 5.43
N ARG A 252 -4.77 14.88 5.27
CA ARG A 252 -6.18 14.94 5.62
C ARG A 252 -6.21 14.91 7.13
N LEU A 253 -6.14 16.10 7.71
CA LEU A 253 -6.47 16.32 9.11
C LEU A 253 -7.74 15.53 9.45
N PRO A 254 -7.80 14.82 10.58
CA PRO A 254 -9.03 14.19 11.01
C PRO A 254 -10.12 15.26 11.09
N HIS A 255 -11.24 15.01 10.41
CA HIS A 255 -12.44 15.83 10.53
C HIS A 255 -12.79 15.93 12.02
N ARG A 256 -12.51 17.09 12.62
CA ARG A 256 -13.03 17.44 13.94
C ARG A 256 -14.56 17.28 13.87
N PRO A 257 -15.19 16.43 14.69
CA PRO A 257 -16.65 16.37 14.71
C PRO A 257 -17.17 17.76 15.10
N LYS A 258 -18.01 18.34 14.24
CA LYS A 258 -18.73 19.57 14.58
C LYS A 258 -19.67 19.25 15.74
N SER A 259 -19.28 19.69 16.94
CA SER A 259 -20.20 19.82 18.07
C SER A 259 -21.32 20.75 17.65
N SER A 260 -22.51 20.20 17.45
CA SER A 260 -23.75 20.96 17.28
C SER A 260 -24.13 21.58 18.61
N THR A 261 -23.69 22.82 18.86
CA THR A 261 -24.30 23.66 19.88
C THR A 261 -25.31 24.54 19.17
N GLN A 262 -26.59 24.15 19.22
CA GLN A 262 -27.71 25.01 18.85
C GLN A 262 -27.71 26.22 19.78
N LEU A 263 -27.45 27.41 19.23
CA LEU A 263 -27.78 28.68 19.85
C LEU A 263 -29.23 29.00 19.50
N THR A 264 -30.12 28.78 20.45
CA THR A 264 -31.51 29.27 20.44
C THR A 264 -31.49 30.79 20.53
N TYR A 265 -31.95 31.47 19.49
CA TYR A 265 -32.23 32.90 19.53
C TYR A 265 -33.60 33.12 20.18
N GLU A 266 -33.62 33.59 21.44
CA GLU A 266 -34.81 34.18 22.04
C GLU A 266 -34.98 35.63 21.55
N LYS A 267 -36.12 35.88 20.89
CA LYS A 267 -36.58 37.22 20.50
C LYS A 267 -37.02 37.99 21.75
N PHE A 268 -36.28 39.05 22.09
CA PHE A 268 -36.79 40.15 22.91
C PHE A 268 -37.66 41.06 22.04
N ASN A 269 -38.98 40.99 22.22
CA ASN A 269 -39.90 42.03 21.76
C ASN A 269 -40.01 43.10 22.86
N MET A 270 -39.46 44.28 22.60
CA MET A 270 -39.83 45.51 23.31
C MET A 270 -40.90 46.22 22.48
N GLY A 271 -42.14 46.19 22.96
CA GLY A 271 -43.19 47.15 22.61
C GLY A 271 -43.56 47.88 23.89
N VAL A 272 -43.30 49.18 23.92
CA VAL A 272 -43.72 50.13 24.95
C VAL A 272 -45.10 50.65 24.54
N ASP A 273 -45.92 51.06 25.50
CA ASP A 273 -47.11 51.90 25.26
C ASP A 273 -46.83 53.06 24.28
#